data_AF-A0A8T3U0P2-F1
#
_entry.id   AF-A0A8T3U0P2-F1
#
_cell.length_a   1.000
_cell.length_b   1.000
_cell.length_c   1.000
_cell.angle_alpha   90.00
_cell.angle_beta   90.00
_cell.angle_gamma   90.00
#
_symmetry.space_group_name_H-M   'P 1'
#
loop_
_entity.id
_entity.type
_entity.pdbx_description
1 polymer ?
#
loop_
_entity_poly.entity_id
_entity_poly.type
_entity_poly.pdbx_seq_one_letter_code
_entity_poly.pdbx_strand_id
1 'polypeptide(L)'
;MTVTDGPLQVISLDVEGMTCASCVNRIERFVNKVDGVATGSVNLATERASISFDPSLTNVGALKDAVRAAGYEVREAQQAAEGAPAEALDQAREHEISELRRKSLVSLGIGLVMMAVMYLPLSMDMLLIAPLLLIAAAFVQFWAGSVFYRAAWAAARHGSTNMNTLVAVGTSVAFGYSAFVTLWPGLATDWGFPFFLYYETAVIIIALILMGRWLEARAKKQTAGAIRALMGLQARTARVIRDGTEIDVPIEQVIAGDLVRVRPGEKVPVDGIITEGRSALDESMLTGESLPVEKAVGDGVIGATLNKTGSFVFRAVKVGADTTLAQIVRLVEEAQGSKAPLQRLADQVAGVFVPIVLVVAALTAAAWLIFGPSPIFAVTVAIAVLIIACPCALGLATPTAIMVGTGKAAEHGILIRGGEALEQARRITTVVLDKTGTLTRGKPSVTRVAAIAG
;
A
#
# COMPACT_ATOMS: atom_id res chain seq x y z
N MET A 1 -17.96 31.71 9.24
CA MET A 1 -18.59 30.45 9.69
C MET A 1 -17.84 30.00 10.93
N THR A 2 -18.57 29.91 12.03
CA THR A 2 -18.10 29.63 13.38
C THR A 2 -17.54 28.22 13.46
N VAL A 3 -16.24 28.09 13.76
CA VAL A 3 -15.61 26.82 14.13
C VAL A 3 -16.16 26.46 15.52
N THR A 4 -16.99 25.43 15.58
CA THR A 4 -17.44 24.82 16.83
C THR A 4 -16.34 23.90 17.33
N ASP A 5 -15.69 24.25 18.44
CA ASP A 5 -14.69 23.44 19.16
C ASP A 5 -15.37 22.25 19.89
N GLY A 6 -15.92 21.30 19.13
CA GLY A 6 -16.27 19.96 19.63
C GLY A 6 -15.05 19.02 19.52
N PRO A 7 -14.86 18.04 20.43
CA PRO A 7 -13.77 17.08 20.30
C PRO A 7 -14.00 16.20 19.06
N LEU A 8 -13.13 16.36 18.06
CA LEU A 8 -13.14 15.54 16.85
C LEU A 8 -12.94 14.06 17.21
N GLN A 9 -13.78 13.19 16.65
CA GLN A 9 -13.64 11.75 16.77
C GLN A 9 -12.94 11.18 15.54
N VAL A 10 -12.07 10.19 15.74
CA VAL A 10 -11.38 9.51 14.64
C VAL A 10 -11.91 8.09 14.52
N ILE A 11 -12.45 7.75 13.35
CA ILE A 11 -12.87 6.39 13.00
C ILE A 11 -12.01 5.82 11.87
N SER A 12 -11.77 4.52 11.90
CA SER A 12 -11.18 3.78 10.79
C SER A 12 -12.24 2.87 10.16
N LEU A 13 -12.45 3.00 8.85
CA LEU A 13 -13.34 2.15 8.07
C LEU A 13 -12.50 1.24 7.16
N ASP A 14 -12.71 -0.08 7.22
CA ASP A 14 -12.09 -1.01 6.27
C ASP A 14 -12.85 -0.93 4.93
N VAL A 15 -12.15 -0.66 3.83
CA VAL A 15 -12.75 -0.36 2.52
C VAL A 15 -12.31 -1.40 1.49
N GLU A 16 -13.29 -2.11 0.91
CA GLU A 16 -13.05 -3.18 -0.06
C GLU A 16 -13.07 -2.66 -1.51
N GLY A 17 -12.28 -3.29 -2.38
CA GLY A 17 -12.24 -2.98 -3.83
C GLY A 17 -11.26 -1.87 -4.24
N MET A 18 -10.44 -1.38 -3.31
CA MET A 18 -9.39 -0.43 -3.63
C MET A 18 -8.22 -1.12 -4.34
N THR A 19 -7.97 -0.78 -5.61
CA THR A 19 -6.94 -1.46 -6.42
C THR A 19 -5.83 -0.53 -6.91
N CYS A 20 -5.97 0.79 -6.70
CA CYS A 20 -4.97 1.77 -7.12
C CYS A 20 -5.12 3.11 -6.39
N ALA A 21 -4.19 4.04 -6.63
CA ALA A 21 -4.21 5.34 -5.96
C ALA A 21 -5.39 6.23 -6.38
N SER A 22 -5.95 6.03 -7.57
CA SER A 22 -7.15 6.75 -7.99
C SER A 22 -8.37 6.42 -7.11
N CYS A 23 -8.42 5.19 -6.57
CA CYS A 23 -9.44 4.77 -5.60
C CYS A 23 -9.35 5.58 -4.31
N VAL A 24 -8.14 5.66 -3.75
CA VAL A 24 -7.80 6.45 -2.55
C VAL A 24 -8.22 7.91 -2.73
N ASN A 25 -7.75 8.58 -3.79
CA ASN A 25 -8.04 9.99 -4.03
C ASN A 25 -9.53 10.24 -4.26
N ARG A 26 -10.29 9.25 -4.74
CA ARG A 26 -11.75 9.34 -4.90
C ARG A 26 -12.41 9.29 -3.53
N ILE A 27 -12.10 8.29 -2.71
CA ILE A 27 -12.66 8.14 -1.37
C ILE A 27 -12.33 9.37 -0.52
N GLU A 28 -11.08 9.83 -0.50
CA GLU A 28 -10.68 11.05 0.23
C GLU A 28 -11.49 12.27 -0.24
N ARG A 29 -11.69 12.46 -1.55
CA ARG A 29 -12.50 13.58 -2.06
C ARG A 29 -13.97 13.51 -1.67
N PHE A 30 -14.54 12.32 -1.55
CA PHE A 30 -15.94 12.16 -1.14
C PHE A 30 -16.09 12.33 0.37
N VAL A 31 -15.19 11.72 1.15
CA VAL A 31 -15.19 11.81 2.61
C VAL A 31 -14.91 13.23 3.09
N ASN A 32 -13.90 13.91 2.53
CA ASN A 32 -13.57 15.30 2.91
C ASN A 32 -14.62 16.33 2.46
N LYS A 33 -15.62 15.93 1.66
CA LYS A 33 -16.75 16.78 1.27
C LYS A 33 -17.95 16.65 2.20
N VAL A 34 -17.95 15.69 3.13
CA VAL A 34 -19.02 15.53 4.10
C VAL A 34 -18.90 16.65 5.15
N ASP A 35 -19.99 17.39 5.36
CA ASP A 35 -20.03 18.43 6.39
C ASP A 35 -19.72 17.82 7.77
N GLY A 36 -18.84 18.47 8.53
CA GLY A 36 -18.36 17.96 9.82
C GLY A 36 -17.11 17.08 9.73
N VAL A 37 -16.60 16.72 8.56
CA VAL A 37 -15.29 16.06 8.43
C VAL A 37 -14.16 17.09 8.46
N ALA A 38 -13.23 16.92 9.39
CA ALA A 38 -12.02 17.75 9.48
C ALA A 38 -10.92 17.22 8.54
N THR A 39 -10.65 15.92 8.60
CA THR A 39 -9.65 15.25 7.76
C THR A 39 -10.05 13.80 7.48
N GLY A 40 -10.02 13.39 6.22
CA GLY A 40 -10.19 12.02 5.77
C GLY A 40 -8.99 11.60 4.93
N SER A 41 -8.24 10.61 5.41
CA SER A 41 -7.08 10.02 4.73
C SER A 41 -7.30 8.54 4.49
N VAL A 42 -6.90 8.03 3.33
CA VAL A 42 -7.10 6.64 2.96
C VAL A 42 -5.76 5.94 2.71
N ASN A 43 -5.55 4.83 3.40
CA ASN A 43 -4.36 4.00 3.27
C ASN A 43 -4.69 2.76 2.43
N LEU A 44 -4.14 2.71 1.21
CA LEU A 44 -4.30 1.57 0.30
C LEU A 44 -3.60 0.30 0.84
N ALA A 45 -2.49 0.45 1.58
CA ALA A 45 -1.68 -0.68 2.02
C ALA A 45 -2.34 -1.47 3.17
N THR A 46 -3.23 -0.82 3.92
CA THR A 46 -4.02 -1.41 5.01
C THR A 46 -5.51 -1.51 4.66
N GLU A 47 -5.88 -1.14 3.43
CA GLU A 47 -7.26 -1.04 2.97
C GLU A 47 -8.20 -0.26 3.92
N ARG A 48 -7.70 0.82 4.55
CA ARG A 48 -8.42 1.58 5.58
C ARG A 48 -8.60 3.06 5.22
N ALA A 49 -9.76 3.60 5.54
CA ALA A 49 -10.05 5.03 5.55
C ALA A 49 -10.11 5.55 6.99
N SER A 50 -9.17 6.42 7.36
CA SER A 50 -9.14 7.08 8.67
C SER A 50 -9.76 8.47 8.55
N ILE A 51 -10.80 8.73 9.33
CA ILE A 51 -11.65 9.91 9.20
C ILE A 51 -11.79 10.58 10.56
N SER A 52 -11.33 11.83 10.66
CA SER A 52 -11.57 12.74 11.77
C SER A 52 -12.80 13.59 11.49
N PHE A 53 -13.82 13.51 12.35
CA PHE A 53 -15.09 14.19 12.16
C PHE A 53 -15.68 14.71 13.47
N ASP A 54 -16.50 15.75 13.37
CA ASP A 54 -17.31 16.28 14.45
C ASP A 54 -18.62 15.46 14.58
N PRO A 55 -18.81 14.70 15.67
CA PRO A 55 -19.98 13.86 15.87
C PRO A 55 -21.28 14.66 16.04
N SER A 56 -21.21 15.98 16.26
CA SER A 56 -22.38 16.86 16.32
C SER A 56 -22.91 17.24 14.93
N LEU A 57 -22.06 17.17 13.90
CA LEU A 57 -22.36 17.56 12.52
C LEU A 57 -22.56 16.36 11.58
N THR A 58 -21.90 15.22 11.86
CA THR A 58 -22.00 14.02 11.04
C THR A 58 -21.91 12.74 11.85
N ASN A 59 -22.26 11.61 11.24
CA ASN A 59 -22.27 10.30 11.88
C ASN A 59 -21.63 9.23 11.01
N VAL A 60 -21.29 8.10 11.63
CA VAL A 60 -20.62 6.96 10.95
C VAL A 60 -21.42 6.45 9.75
N GLY A 61 -22.75 6.50 9.79
CA GLY A 61 -23.62 6.13 8.66
C GLY A 61 -23.36 7.00 7.44
N ALA A 62 -23.38 8.32 7.63
CA ALA A 62 -23.09 9.29 6.57
C ALA A 62 -21.68 9.12 5.99
N LEU A 63 -20.69 8.79 6.82
CA LEU A 63 -19.32 8.50 6.36
C LEU A 63 -19.25 7.20 5.54
N LYS A 64 -19.92 6.13 5.98
CA LYS A 64 -20.04 4.89 5.20
C LYS A 64 -20.74 5.14 3.88
N ASP A 65 -21.79 5.96 3.87
CA ASP A 65 -22.54 6.30 2.66
C ASP A 65 -21.70 7.18 1.72
N ALA A 66 -20.82 8.04 2.23
CA ALA A 66 -19.85 8.77 1.42
C ALA A 66 -18.83 7.82 0.75
N VAL A 67 -18.38 6.77 1.45
CA VAL A 67 -17.52 5.72 0.86
C VAL A 67 -18.28 4.91 -0.20
N ARG A 68 -19.55 4.57 0.04
CA ARG A 68 -20.43 3.92 -0.94
C ARG A 68 -20.72 4.79 -2.16
N ALA A 69 -20.93 6.10 -1.95
CA ALA A 69 -21.06 7.08 -3.02
C ALA A 69 -19.75 7.23 -3.81
N ALA A 70 -18.61 7.06 -3.14
CA ALA A 70 -17.31 6.92 -3.77
C ALA A 70 -17.14 5.57 -4.50
N GLY A 71 -18.12 4.67 -4.44
CA GLY A 71 -18.16 3.43 -5.23
C GLY A 71 -17.52 2.23 -4.56
N TYR A 72 -17.23 2.31 -3.26
CA TYR A 72 -16.55 1.26 -2.51
C TYR A 72 -17.44 0.70 -1.42
N GLU A 73 -17.23 -0.56 -1.06
CA GLU A 73 -17.90 -1.15 0.10
C GLU A 73 -17.08 -0.96 1.36
N VAL A 74 -17.77 -0.72 2.47
CA VAL A 74 -17.16 -0.69 3.79
C VAL A 74 -17.43 -2.03 4.44
N ARG A 75 -16.36 -2.77 4.77
CA ARG A 75 -16.49 -3.97 5.59
C ARG A 75 -17.01 -3.55 6.94
N GLU A 76 -18.13 -4.11 7.36
CA GLU A 76 -18.57 -3.94 8.73
C GLU A 76 -17.52 -4.58 9.62
N ALA A 77 -16.97 -3.80 10.55
CA ALA A 77 -16.11 -4.28 11.61
C ALA A 77 -16.94 -5.22 12.49
N GLN A 78 -17.19 -6.43 12.02
CA GLN A 78 -17.43 -7.57 12.86
C GLN A 78 -16.13 -7.70 13.64
N GLN A 79 -16.14 -7.18 14.88
CA GLN A 79 -15.02 -7.09 15.83
C GLN A 79 -13.88 -7.95 15.30
N ALA A 80 -12.97 -7.28 14.58
CA ALA A 80 -11.82 -7.96 14.02
C ALA A 80 -11.26 -8.76 15.18
N ALA A 81 -11.30 -10.08 15.06
CA ALA A 81 -10.64 -10.95 16.00
C ALA A 81 -9.18 -10.46 15.99
N GLU A 82 -8.85 -9.66 17.00
CA GLU A 82 -7.51 -9.16 17.27
C GLU A 82 -6.68 -10.41 17.47
N GLY A 83 -6.01 -10.85 16.39
CA GLY A 83 -5.46 -12.20 16.33
C GLY A 83 -5.54 -12.92 14.99
N ALA A 84 -5.98 -12.28 13.89
CA ALA A 84 -5.56 -12.79 12.58
C ALA A 84 -4.02 -12.82 12.58
N PRO A 85 -3.38 -14.02 12.55
CA PRO A 85 -1.95 -14.11 12.78
C PRO A 85 -1.26 -13.27 11.71
N ALA A 86 -0.31 -12.42 12.09
CA ALA A 86 0.48 -11.60 11.17
C ALA A 86 1.05 -12.43 9.99
N GLU A 87 1.20 -13.73 10.20
CA GLU A 87 1.55 -14.76 9.23
C GLU A 87 0.54 -14.89 8.06
N ALA A 88 -0.77 -14.82 8.31
CA ALA A 88 -1.80 -14.95 7.27
C ALA A 88 -1.82 -13.73 6.31
N LEU A 89 -1.61 -12.53 6.85
CA LEU A 89 -1.49 -11.30 6.06
C LEU A 89 -0.20 -11.32 5.22
N ASP A 90 0.90 -11.82 5.79
CA ASP A 90 2.18 -11.98 5.10
C ASP A 90 2.10 -13.01 3.97
N GLN A 91 1.44 -14.16 4.22
CA GLN A 91 1.19 -15.18 3.20
C GLN A 91 0.35 -14.62 2.05
N ALA A 92 -0.72 -13.87 2.32
CA ALA A 92 -1.53 -13.23 1.29
C ALA A 92 -0.69 -12.27 0.41
N ARG A 93 0.17 -11.46 1.04
CA ARG A 93 1.07 -10.53 0.34
C ARG A 93 2.13 -11.24 -0.49
N GLU A 94 2.66 -12.36 0.02
CA GLU A 94 3.60 -13.20 -0.73
C GLU A 94 2.95 -13.85 -1.95
N HIS A 95 1.71 -14.34 -1.80
CA HIS A 95 0.94 -14.88 -2.91
C HIS A 95 0.72 -13.82 -3.99
N GLU A 96 0.31 -12.61 -3.64
CA GLU A 96 0.13 -11.50 -4.58
C GLU A 96 1.42 -11.18 -5.36
N ILE A 97 2.56 -11.04 -4.65
CA ILE A 97 3.86 -10.77 -5.28
C ILE A 97 4.28 -11.90 -6.22
N SER A 98 4.06 -13.16 -5.80
CA SER A 98 4.38 -14.33 -6.61
C SER A 98 3.52 -14.42 -7.87
N GLU A 99 2.25 -14.03 -7.77
CA GLU A 99 1.31 -14.03 -8.88
C GLU A 99 1.68 -12.96 -9.91
N LEU A 100 2.00 -11.74 -9.46
CA LEU A 100 2.50 -10.67 -10.32
C LEU A 100 3.78 -11.07 -11.05
N ARG A 101 4.72 -11.72 -10.35
CA ARG A 101 5.95 -12.25 -10.95
C ARG A 101 5.67 -13.29 -12.03
N ARG A 102 4.77 -14.24 -11.75
CA ARG A 102 4.43 -15.31 -12.69
C ARG A 102 3.74 -14.74 -13.92
N LYS A 103 2.77 -13.85 -13.73
CA LYS A 103 2.06 -13.18 -14.83
C LYS A 103 3.02 -12.34 -15.67
N SER A 104 3.95 -11.59 -15.06
CA SER A 104 4.91 -10.77 -15.81
C SER A 104 5.90 -11.62 -16.61
N LEU A 105 6.51 -12.64 -16.00
CA LEU A 105 7.50 -13.49 -16.67
C LEU A 105 6.91 -14.32 -17.81
N VAL A 106 5.73 -14.92 -17.60
CA VAL A 106 5.04 -15.69 -18.64
C VAL A 106 4.63 -14.78 -19.80
N SER A 107 4.05 -13.62 -19.50
CA SER A 107 3.65 -12.65 -20.55
C SER A 107 4.86 -12.10 -21.30
N LEU A 108 5.98 -11.83 -20.60
CA LEU A 108 7.21 -11.35 -21.22
C LEU A 108 7.83 -12.42 -22.12
N GLY A 109 7.88 -13.67 -21.66
CA GLY A 109 8.38 -14.80 -22.46
C GLY A 109 7.57 -15.00 -23.72
N ILE A 110 6.23 -15.02 -23.61
CA ILE A 110 5.34 -15.11 -24.77
C ILE A 110 5.53 -13.91 -25.70
N GLY A 111 5.55 -12.69 -25.16
CA GLY A 111 5.73 -11.46 -25.95
C GLY A 111 7.05 -11.42 -26.72
N LEU A 112 8.15 -11.83 -26.09
CA LEU A 112 9.47 -11.89 -26.75
C LEU A 112 9.51 -12.96 -27.83
N VAL A 113 8.90 -14.13 -27.61
CA VAL A 113 8.79 -15.16 -28.64
C VAL A 113 7.94 -14.67 -29.82
N MET A 114 6.81 -14.01 -29.55
CA MET A 114 5.97 -13.43 -30.61
C MET A 114 6.72 -12.36 -31.39
N MET A 115 7.44 -11.47 -30.72
CA MET A 115 8.28 -10.46 -31.36
C MET A 115 9.38 -11.11 -32.21
N ALA A 116 10.02 -12.18 -31.72
CA ALA A 116 11.02 -12.90 -32.50
C ALA A 116 10.39 -13.52 -33.76
N VAL A 117 9.24 -14.18 -33.62
CA VAL A 117 8.53 -14.81 -34.75
C VAL A 117 8.07 -13.78 -35.79
N MET A 118 7.66 -12.58 -35.35
CA MET A 118 7.13 -11.54 -36.23
C MET A 118 8.20 -10.72 -36.95
N TYR A 119 9.35 -10.48 -36.32
CA TYR A 119 10.36 -9.54 -36.83
C TYR A 119 11.66 -10.21 -37.29
N LEU A 120 11.96 -11.46 -36.91
CA LEU A 120 13.07 -12.19 -37.53
C LEU A 120 12.66 -12.69 -38.93
N PRO A 121 13.59 -12.74 -39.89
CA PRO A 121 13.34 -13.26 -41.24
C PRO A 121 13.24 -14.80 -41.23
N LEU A 122 12.25 -15.32 -40.52
CA LEU A 122 11.90 -16.73 -40.51
C LEU A 122 11.07 -17.00 -41.77
N SER A 123 11.41 -18.04 -42.53
CA SER A 123 10.74 -18.41 -43.79
C SER A 123 9.35 -19.03 -43.59
N MET A 124 8.60 -18.57 -42.59
CA MET A 124 7.30 -19.09 -42.20
C MET A 124 6.21 -18.19 -42.76
N ASP A 125 5.14 -18.78 -43.29
CA ASP A 125 3.98 -18.02 -43.75
C ASP A 125 3.22 -17.43 -42.55
N MET A 126 3.09 -16.11 -42.53
CA MET A 126 2.38 -15.41 -41.47
C MET A 126 0.91 -15.78 -41.39
N LEU A 127 0.28 -16.17 -42.51
CA LEU A 127 -1.11 -16.61 -42.52
C LEU A 127 -1.31 -17.91 -41.72
N LEU A 128 -0.28 -18.78 -41.69
CA LEU A 128 -0.29 -20.02 -40.91
C LEU A 128 0.01 -19.79 -39.42
N ILE A 129 0.85 -18.80 -39.10
CA ILE A 129 1.25 -18.52 -37.71
C ILE A 129 0.24 -17.63 -36.99
N ALA A 130 -0.45 -16.73 -37.69
CA ALA A 130 -1.36 -15.75 -37.09
C ALA A 130 -2.42 -16.37 -36.13
N PRO A 131 -3.06 -17.52 -36.41
CA PRO A 131 -3.97 -18.17 -35.46
C PRO A 131 -3.29 -18.62 -34.16
N LEU A 132 -2.03 -19.08 -34.23
CA LEU A 132 -1.26 -19.45 -33.04
C LEU A 132 -0.93 -18.21 -32.19
N LEU A 133 -0.54 -17.11 -32.85
CA LEU A 133 -0.31 -15.82 -32.20
C LEU A 133 -1.59 -15.29 -31.53
N LEU A 134 -2.76 -15.46 -32.18
CA LEU A 134 -4.07 -15.11 -31.61
C LEU A 134 -4.31 -15.86 -30.30
N ILE A 135 -4.09 -17.19 -30.29
CA ILE A 135 -4.32 -18.02 -29.09
C ILE A 135 -3.37 -17.59 -27.96
N ALA A 136 -2.08 -17.40 -28.26
CA ALA A 136 -1.09 -16.98 -27.29
C ALA A 136 -1.40 -15.58 -26.72
N ALA A 137 -1.76 -14.63 -27.59
CA ALA A 137 -2.15 -13.29 -27.20
C ALA A 137 -3.44 -13.28 -26.39
N ALA A 138 -4.46 -14.05 -26.79
CA ALA A 138 -5.72 -14.18 -26.05
C ALA A 138 -5.48 -14.72 -24.64
N PHE A 139 -4.63 -15.74 -24.50
CA PHE A 139 -4.24 -16.26 -23.20
C PHE A 139 -3.68 -15.15 -22.30
N VAL A 140 -2.69 -14.38 -22.78
CA VAL A 140 -2.11 -13.28 -22.00
C VAL A 140 -3.13 -12.16 -21.73
N GLN A 141 -3.88 -11.76 -22.76
CA GLN A 141 -4.86 -10.66 -22.70
C GLN A 141 -5.91 -10.91 -21.62
N PHE A 142 -6.48 -12.12 -21.56
CA PHE A 142 -7.54 -12.41 -20.61
C PHE A 142 -7.02 -12.92 -19.26
N TRP A 143 -5.89 -13.64 -19.21
CA TRP A 143 -5.35 -14.13 -17.95
C TRP A 143 -4.56 -13.05 -17.20
N ALA A 144 -3.47 -12.56 -17.80
CA ALA A 144 -2.61 -11.55 -17.18
C ALA A 144 -3.27 -10.16 -17.23
N GLY A 145 -3.93 -9.84 -18.34
CA GLY A 145 -4.61 -8.56 -18.53
C GLY A 145 -5.90 -8.38 -17.72
N SER A 146 -6.49 -9.45 -17.15
CA SER A 146 -7.69 -9.38 -16.30
C SER A 146 -7.58 -8.35 -15.17
N VAL A 147 -6.37 -8.16 -14.63
CA VAL A 147 -6.08 -7.20 -13.57
C VAL A 147 -6.38 -5.77 -14.04
N PHE A 148 -5.98 -5.43 -15.27
CA PHE A 148 -6.21 -4.12 -15.86
C PHE A 148 -7.67 -3.91 -16.22
N TYR A 149 -8.33 -4.93 -16.79
CA TYR A 149 -9.75 -4.86 -17.14
C TYR A 149 -10.65 -4.64 -15.94
N ARG A 150 -10.44 -5.40 -14.85
CA ARG A 150 -11.21 -5.23 -13.60
C ARG A 150 -11.04 -3.82 -13.03
N ALA A 151 -9.80 -3.33 -12.98
CA ALA A 151 -9.50 -2.00 -12.45
C ALA A 151 -10.01 -0.87 -13.36
N ALA A 152 -9.91 -1.04 -14.68
CA ALA A 152 -10.44 -0.08 -15.67
C ALA A 152 -11.97 -0.01 -15.61
N TRP A 153 -12.64 -1.16 -15.50
CA TRP A 153 -14.09 -1.23 -15.38
C TRP A 153 -14.58 -0.59 -14.09
N ALA A 154 -13.91 -0.86 -12.96
CA ALA A 154 -14.20 -0.18 -11.71
C ALA A 154 -14.05 1.34 -11.85
N ALA A 155 -12.95 1.83 -12.43
CA ALA A 155 -12.73 3.26 -12.63
C ALA A 155 -13.82 3.90 -13.53
N ALA A 156 -14.21 3.21 -14.61
CA ALA A 156 -15.22 3.66 -15.55
C ALA A 156 -16.62 3.73 -14.95
N ARG A 157 -17.05 2.72 -14.17
CA ARG A 157 -18.33 2.77 -13.43
C ARG A 157 -18.43 3.97 -12.50
N HIS A 158 -17.27 4.50 -12.11
CA HIS A 158 -17.13 5.61 -11.18
C HIS A 158 -16.77 6.94 -11.86
N GLY A 159 -16.90 7.03 -13.19
CA GLY A 159 -16.70 8.26 -13.95
C GLY A 159 -15.25 8.79 -13.90
N SER A 160 -14.28 7.89 -13.72
CA SER A 160 -12.86 8.24 -13.62
C SER A 160 -12.00 7.41 -14.57
N THR A 161 -10.81 7.91 -14.90
CA THR A 161 -9.82 7.21 -15.71
C THR A 161 -8.50 7.14 -14.97
N ASN A 162 -7.75 6.06 -15.17
CA ASN A 162 -6.42 5.89 -14.60
C ASN A 162 -5.50 5.13 -15.57
N MET A 163 -4.27 4.83 -15.13
CA MET A 163 -3.29 4.08 -15.91
C MET A 163 -3.85 2.73 -16.42
N ASN A 164 -4.71 2.04 -15.64
CA ASN A 164 -5.32 0.78 -16.07
C ASN A 164 -6.28 0.98 -17.24
N THR A 165 -7.01 2.09 -17.28
CA THR A 165 -7.96 2.40 -18.36
C THR A 165 -7.24 2.46 -19.70
N LEU A 166 -6.10 3.14 -19.76
CA LEU A 166 -5.32 3.26 -20.99
C LEU A 166 -4.73 1.93 -21.43
N VAL A 167 -4.21 1.14 -20.49
CA VAL A 167 -3.67 -0.19 -20.77
C VAL A 167 -4.78 -1.10 -21.30
N ALA A 168 -5.93 -1.13 -20.64
CA ALA A 168 -7.07 -1.93 -21.07
C ALA A 168 -7.51 -1.52 -22.48
N VAL A 169 -7.77 -0.23 -22.74
CA VAL A 169 -8.21 0.23 -24.06
C VAL A 169 -7.15 -0.02 -25.14
N GLY A 170 -5.90 0.38 -24.91
CA GLY A 170 -4.83 0.25 -25.91
C GLY A 170 -4.54 -1.20 -26.27
N THR A 171 -4.44 -2.09 -25.28
CA THR A 171 -4.18 -3.52 -25.51
C THR A 171 -5.39 -4.23 -26.13
N SER A 172 -6.62 -3.87 -25.73
CA SER A 172 -7.84 -4.38 -26.38
C SER A 172 -7.95 -3.96 -27.84
N VAL A 173 -7.60 -2.72 -28.16
CA VAL A 173 -7.64 -2.22 -29.54
C VAL A 173 -6.60 -2.93 -30.40
N ALA A 174 -5.37 -3.06 -29.91
CA ALA A 174 -4.31 -3.81 -30.60
C ALA A 174 -4.69 -5.29 -30.81
N PHE A 175 -5.20 -5.95 -29.76
CA PHE A 175 -5.65 -7.34 -29.82
C PHE A 175 -6.86 -7.50 -30.77
N GLY A 176 -7.87 -6.64 -30.65
CA GLY A 176 -9.11 -6.70 -31.42
C GLY A 176 -8.89 -6.48 -32.91
N TYR A 177 -8.07 -5.49 -33.27
CA TYR A 177 -7.64 -5.27 -34.65
C TYR A 177 -6.94 -6.51 -35.22
N SER A 178 -5.95 -7.03 -34.49
CA SER A 178 -5.16 -8.18 -34.92
C SER A 178 -6.02 -9.45 -35.06
N ALA A 179 -6.97 -9.65 -34.13
CA ALA A 179 -7.93 -10.73 -34.15
C ALA A 179 -8.86 -10.65 -35.36
N PHE A 180 -9.35 -9.46 -35.69
CA PHE A 180 -10.19 -9.24 -36.87
C PHE A 180 -9.44 -9.61 -38.17
N VAL A 181 -8.22 -9.09 -38.34
CA VAL A 181 -7.37 -9.36 -39.52
C VAL A 181 -6.99 -10.85 -39.62
N THR A 182 -6.80 -11.52 -38.48
CA THR A 182 -6.45 -12.96 -38.44
C THR A 182 -7.64 -13.87 -38.76
N LEU A 183 -8.82 -13.59 -38.21
CA LEU A 183 -10.00 -14.45 -38.34
C LEU A 183 -10.73 -14.25 -39.67
N TRP A 184 -10.67 -13.04 -40.24
CA TRP A 184 -11.32 -12.70 -41.51
C TRP A 184 -10.37 -11.98 -42.48
N PRO A 185 -9.29 -12.64 -42.93
CA PRO A 185 -8.27 -11.99 -43.76
C PRO A 185 -8.81 -11.48 -45.11
N GLY A 186 -9.74 -12.22 -45.73
CA GLY A 186 -10.40 -11.80 -46.98
C GLY A 186 -11.23 -10.54 -46.80
N LEU A 187 -12.13 -10.54 -45.80
CA LEU A 187 -12.97 -9.38 -45.45
C LEU A 187 -12.13 -8.16 -45.06
N ALA A 188 -11.06 -8.37 -44.28
CA ALA A 188 -10.14 -7.32 -43.90
C ALA A 188 -9.47 -6.68 -45.13
N THR A 189 -9.03 -7.50 -46.09
CA THR A 189 -8.41 -7.03 -47.33
C THR A 189 -9.42 -6.29 -48.21
N ASP A 190 -10.66 -6.80 -48.34
CA ASP A 190 -11.74 -6.16 -49.07
C ASP A 190 -12.12 -4.80 -48.47
N TRP A 191 -12.04 -4.69 -47.15
CA TRP A 191 -12.22 -3.45 -46.41
C TRP A 191 -10.95 -2.60 -46.40
N GLY A 192 -9.89 -2.95 -47.12
CA GLY A 192 -8.67 -2.14 -47.21
C GLY A 192 -7.83 -2.08 -45.92
N PHE A 193 -8.04 -3.00 -44.98
CA PHE A 193 -7.16 -3.16 -43.83
C PHE A 193 -5.87 -3.88 -44.23
N PRO A 194 -4.68 -3.32 -43.91
CA PRO A 194 -3.43 -4.02 -44.17
C PRO A 194 -3.30 -5.25 -43.27
N PHE A 195 -2.72 -6.33 -43.82
CA PHE A 195 -2.35 -7.51 -43.04
C PHE A 195 -1.12 -7.19 -42.17
N PHE A 196 -1.37 -6.48 -41.08
CA PHE A 196 -0.39 -6.14 -40.05
C PHE A 196 -0.96 -6.59 -38.71
N LEU A 197 -0.13 -7.14 -37.83
CA LEU A 197 -0.56 -7.67 -36.54
C LEU A 197 0.14 -6.89 -35.43
N TYR A 198 -0.58 -6.65 -34.33
CA TYR A 198 -0.11 -5.93 -33.14
C TYR A 198 -0.26 -6.77 -31.86
N TYR A 199 -0.32 -8.10 -31.99
CA TYR A 199 -0.48 -9.00 -30.84
C TYR A 199 0.68 -8.89 -29.84
N GLU A 200 1.91 -8.83 -30.35
CA GLU A 200 3.12 -8.64 -29.55
C GLU A 200 3.09 -7.32 -28.79
N THR A 201 2.57 -6.26 -29.41
CA THR A 201 2.43 -4.96 -28.76
C THR A 201 1.52 -5.07 -27.54
N ALA A 202 0.33 -5.67 -27.68
CA ALA A 202 -0.59 -5.88 -26.57
C ALA A 202 0.04 -6.72 -25.43
N VAL A 203 0.71 -7.82 -25.79
CA VAL A 203 1.32 -8.76 -24.85
C VAL A 203 2.51 -8.13 -24.10
N ILE A 204 3.38 -7.42 -24.79
CA ILE A 204 4.56 -6.76 -24.20
C ILE A 204 4.15 -5.62 -23.26
N ILE A 205 3.15 -4.82 -23.64
CA ILE A 205 2.58 -3.78 -22.77
C ILE A 205 2.14 -4.40 -21.43
N ILE A 206 1.32 -5.46 -21.48
CA ILE A 206 0.83 -6.17 -20.30
C ILE A 206 2.01 -6.68 -19.45
N ALA A 207 2.99 -7.30 -20.11
CA ALA A 207 4.16 -7.87 -19.45
C ALA A 207 4.99 -6.83 -18.69
N LEU A 208 5.34 -5.71 -19.34
CA LEU A 208 6.19 -4.67 -18.76
C LEU A 208 5.52 -3.95 -17.60
N ILE A 209 4.21 -3.70 -17.69
CA ILE A 209 3.47 -3.03 -16.62
C ILE A 209 3.31 -3.95 -15.40
N LEU A 210 3.02 -5.24 -15.62
CA LEU A 210 3.00 -6.23 -14.54
C LEU A 210 4.38 -6.41 -13.92
N MET A 211 5.45 -6.35 -14.72
CA MET A 211 6.83 -6.36 -14.23
C MET A 211 7.09 -5.17 -13.31
N GLY A 212 6.67 -3.96 -13.71
CA GLY A 212 6.79 -2.76 -12.88
C GLY A 212 6.08 -2.90 -11.53
N ARG A 213 4.86 -3.43 -11.52
CA ARG A 213 4.11 -3.72 -10.30
C ARG A 213 4.80 -4.74 -9.41
N TRP A 214 5.37 -5.79 -10.00
CA TRP A 214 6.12 -6.79 -9.26
C TRP A 214 7.38 -6.19 -8.61
N LEU A 215 8.15 -5.37 -9.34
CA LEU A 215 9.33 -4.68 -8.81
C LEU A 215 8.94 -3.76 -7.64
N GLU A 216 7.83 -3.03 -7.78
CA GLU A 216 7.30 -2.15 -6.74
C GLU A 216 6.88 -2.94 -5.48
N ALA A 217 6.10 -4.00 -5.65
CA ALA A 217 5.63 -4.82 -4.53
C ALA A 217 6.81 -5.52 -3.82
N ARG A 218 7.82 -5.97 -4.56
CA ARG A 218 9.07 -6.52 -4.02
C ARG A 218 9.84 -5.48 -3.19
N ALA A 219 9.97 -4.25 -3.67
CA ALA A 219 10.65 -3.18 -2.96
C ALA A 219 9.92 -2.83 -1.65
N LYS A 220 8.59 -2.76 -1.66
CA LYS A 220 7.75 -2.52 -0.46
C LYS A 220 7.85 -3.65 0.57
N LYS A 221 7.99 -4.91 0.14
CA LYS A 221 8.12 -6.05 1.07
C LYS A 221 9.38 -5.95 1.94
N GLN A 222 10.51 -5.49 1.40
CA GLN A 222 11.77 -5.41 2.15
C GLN A 222 11.73 -4.45 3.35
N THR A 223 10.74 -3.55 3.40
CA THR A 223 10.74 -2.41 4.35
C THR A 223 9.71 -2.54 5.47
N ALA A 224 8.84 -3.56 5.45
CA ALA A 224 7.74 -3.76 6.40
C ALA A 224 8.14 -4.33 7.77
N GLY A 225 9.43 -4.62 8.02
CA GLY A 225 9.90 -5.29 9.24
C GLY A 225 9.84 -4.44 10.52
N ALA A 226 9.73 -3.11 10.41
CA ALA A 226 9.89 -2.22 11.56
C ALA A 226 8.67 -2.15 12.49
N ILE A 227 7.45 -2.13 11.93
CA ILE A 227 6.21 -2.18 12.74
C ILE A 227 6.12 -3.53 13.48
N ARG A 228 6.56 -4.61 12.83
CA ARG A 228 6.57 -5.96 13.43
C ARG A 228 7.46 -6.05 14.67
N ALA A 229 8.57 -5.32 14.69
CA ALA A 229 9.44 -5.27 15.86
C ALA A 229 8.72 -4.67 17.07
N LEU A 230 7.85 -3.67 16.87
CA LEU A 230 7.03 -3.09 17.94
C LEU A 230 5.90 -4.04 18.38
N MET A 231 5.23 -4.72 17.44
CA MET A 231 4.19 -5.70 17.76
C MET A 231 4.75 -6.92 18.53
N GLY A 232 5.97 -7.36 18.20
CA GLY A 232 6.66 -8.44 18.92
C GLY A 232 7.03 -8.08 20.38
N LEU A 233 6.90 -6.81 20.78
CA LEU A 233 7.16 -6.39 22.15
C LEU A 233 5.98 -6.70 23.09
N GLN A 234 4.75 -6.84 22.58
CA GLN A 234 3.58 -7.13 23.43
C GLN A 234 3.72 -8.48 24.14
N ALA A 235 3.26 -8.52 25.39
CA ALA A 235 3.08 -9.78 26.11
C ALA A 235 1.86 -10.51 25.54
N ARG A 236 1.90 -11.84 25.47
CA ARG A 236 0.77 -12.66 24.99
C ARG A 236 -0.16 -13.10 26.11
N THR A 237 0.35 -13.14 27.33
CA THR A 237 -0.36 -13.59 28.53
C THR A 237 -0.12 -12.63 29.67
N ALA A 238 -1.06 -12.60 30.61
CA ALA A 238 -0.97 -11.84 31.85
C ALA A 238 -1.35 -12.74 33.02
N ARG A 239 -0.64 -12.57 34.15
CA ARG A 239 -0.95 -13.26 35.39
C ARG A 239 -1.87 -12.42 36.25
N VAL A 240 -3.16 -12.70 36.20
CA VAL A 240 -4.19 -11.93 36.90
C VAL A 240 -4.51 -12.60 38.24
N ILE A 241 -4.75 -11.79 39.27
CA ILE A 241 -5.19 -12.22 40.59
C ILE A 241 -6.71 -12.01 40.67
N ARG A 242 -7.48 -13.10 40.60
CA ARG A 242 -8.93 -13.12 40.78
C ARG A 242 -9.27 -14.05 41.94
N ASP A 243 -10.14 -13.60 42.84
CA ASP A 243 -10.53 -14.35 44.05
C ASP A 243 -9.34 -14.84 44.91
N GLY A 244 -8.26 -14.06 44.95
CA GLY A 244 -7.04 -14.39 45.70
C GLY A 244 -6.15 -15.47 45.05
N THR A 245 -6.48 -15.92 43.84
CA THR A 245 -5.70 -16.92 43.09
C THR A 245 -5.04 -16.31 41.86
N GLU A 246 -3.79 -16.70 41.59
CA GLU A 246 -3.05 -16.32 40.38
C GLU A 246 -3.46 -17.22 39.21
N ILE A 247 -3.98 -16.62 38.13
CA ILE A 247 -4.40 -17.31 36.91
C ILE A 247 -3.73 -16.64 35.71
N ASP A 248 -3.07 -17.44 34.88
CA ASP A 248 -2.49 -16.97 33.62
C ASP A 248 -3.59 -16.96 32.54
N VAL A 249 -3.90 -15.77 32.01
CA VAL A 249 -4.91 -15.56 30.97
C VAL A 249 -4.29 -14.95 29.71
N PRO A 250 -4.87 -15.17 28.52
CA PRO A 250 -4.55 -14.39 27.32
C PRO A 250 -4.71 -12.89 27.58
N ILE A 251 -3.84 -12.05 26.99
CA ILE A 251 -3.84 -10.61 27.25
C ILE A 251 -5.18 -9.93 26.86
N GLU A 252 -5.89 -10.51 25.90
CA GLU A 252 -7.20 -10.06 25.42
C GLU A 252 -8.32 -10.24 26.48
N GLN A 253 -8.09 -11.08 27.49
CA GLN A 253 -9.03 -11.34 28.59
C GLN A 253 -8.77 -10.46 29.83
N VAL A 254 -7.76 -9.59 29.76
CA VAL A 254 -7.44 -8.65 30.83
C VAL A 254 -8.37 -7.44 30.74
N ILE A 255 -9.06 -7.14 31.83
CA ILE A 255 -9.99 -6.02 31.91
C ILE A 255 -9.44 -4.91 32.81
N ALA A 256 -9.82 -3.66 32.52
CA ALA A 256 -9.47 -2.54 33.39
C ALA A 256 -9.97 -2.82 34.83
N GLY A 257 -9.11 -2.59 35.81
CA GLY A 257 -9.35 -2.88 37.22
C GLY A 257 -8.78 -4.21 37.71
N ASP A 258 -8.41 -5.14 36.82
CA ASP A 258 -7.74 -6.40 37.18
C ASP A 258 -6.43 -6.12 37.95
N LEU A 259 -6.14 -6.96 38.95
CA LEU A 259 -4.85 -6.97 39.64
C LEU A 259 -3.91 -7.95 38.93
N VAL A 260 -2.75 -7.48 38.50
CA VAL A 260 -1.81 -8.26 37.69
C VAL A 260 -0.46 -8.33 38.39
N ARG A 261 0.08 -9.54 38.50
CA ARG A 261 1.40 -9.77 39.09
C ARG A 261 2.47 -9.88 38.00
N VAL A 262 3.56 -9.15 38.18
CA VAL A 262 4.72 -9.18 37.28
C VAL A 262 5.95 -9.59 38.06
N ARG A 263 6.63 -10.65 37.62
CA ARG A 263 7.84 -11.20 38.23
C ARG A 263 9.11 -10.67 37.53
N PRO A 264 10.29 -10.78 38.17
CA PRO A 264 11.54 -10.37 37.56
C PRO A 264 11.78 -11.09 36.22
N GLY A 265 12.16 -10.35 35.19
CA GLY A 265 12.34 -10.85 33.83
C GLY A 265 11.07 -10.94 32.97
N GLU A 266 9.88 -10.75 33.56
CA GLU A 266 8.63 -10.70 32.80
C GLU A 266 8.39 -9.31 32.20
N LYS A 267 7.65 -9.27 31.09
CA LYS A 267 7.16 -8.00 30.52
C LYS A 267 5.90 -7.56 31.24
N VAL A 268 5.74 -6.26 31.42
CA VAL A 268 4.47 -5.68 31.88
C VAL A 268 3.43 -5.88 30.77
N PRO A 269 2.29 -6.55 31.01
CA PRO A 269 1.36 -6.88 29.94
C PRO A 269 0.53 -5.67 29.47
N VAL A 270 0.03 -4.86 30.41
CA VAL A 270 -0.86 -3.71 30.13
C VAL A 270 -0.46 -2.51 31.00
N ASP A 271 -0.99 -1.33 30.70
CA ASP A 271 -0.68 -0.12 31.48
C ASP A 271 -1.46 -0.11 32.79
N GLY A 272 -0.85 0.40 33.86
CA GLY A 272 -1.54 0.50 35.14
C GLY A 272 -0.75 1.17 36.24
N ILE A 273 -1.20 0.99 37.49
CA ILE A 273 -0.63 1.63 38.69
C ILE A 273 -0.26 0.57 39.71
N ILE A 274 0.97 0.61 40.24
CA ILE A 274 1.44 -0.35 41.24
C ILE A 274 0.65 -0.21 42.54
N THR A 275 0.10 -1.31 43.02
CA THR A 275 -0.60 -1.40 44.30
C THR A 275 0.24 -2.07 45.38
N GLU A 276 1.16 -2.97 45.01
CA GLU A 276 2.04 -3.68 45.96
C GLU A 276 3.42 -3.93 45.36
N GLY A 277 4.47 -3.84 46.19
CA GLY A 277 5.84 -4.14 45.80
C GLY A 277 6.59 -2.94 45.22
N ARG A 278 7.81 -3.21 44.75
CA ARG A 278 8.70 -2.25 44.08
C ARG A 278 9.64 -2.99 43.13
N SER A 279 10.03 -2.34 42.04
CA SER A 279 11.01 -2.91 41.10
C SER A 279 11.63 -1.84 40.20
N ALA A 280 12.74 -2.20 39.56
CA ALA A 280 13.32 -1.44 38.47
C ALA A 280 12.77 -1.94 37.12
N LEU A 281 12.18 -1.03 36.34
CA LEU A 281 11.66 -1.31 35.00
C LEU A 281 12.56 -0.71 33.93
N ASP A 282 12.85 -1.50 32.91
CA ASP A 282 13.57 -1.07 31.72
C ASP A 282 12.57 -0.57 30.68
N GLU A 283 12.47 0.76 30.59
CA GLU A 283 11.59 1.48 29.66
C GLU A 283 12.31 1.91 28.38
N SER A 284 13.57 1.48 28.17
CA SER A 284 14.44 1.96 27.09
C SER A 284 13.85 1.79 25.68
N MET A 285 13.04 0.75 25.47
CA MET A 285 12.37 0.48 24.19
C MET A 285 11.29 1.51 23.83
N LEU A 286 10.75 2.25 24.81
CA LEU A 286 9.70 3.25 24.62
C LEU A 286 10.22 4.67 24.82
N THR A 287 11.06 4.89 25.84
CA THR A 287 11.55 6.23 26.22
C THR A 287 12.91 6.57 25.64
N GLY A 288 13.68 5.57 25.19
CA GLY A 288 15.08 5.75 24.76
C GLY A 288 16.09 5.91 25.91
N GLU A 289 15.62 6.04 27.16
CA GLU A 289 16.49 6.18 28.33
C GLU A 289 17.09 4.82 28.72
N SER A 290 18.42 4.77 28.84
CA SER A 290 19.15 3.50 29.01
C SER A 290 19.20 3.00 30.47
N LEU A 291 18.86 3.85 31.44
CA LEU A 291 18.85 3.48 32.85
C LEU A 291 17.46 2.98 33.25
N PRO A 292 17.36 1.82 33.92
CA PRO A 292 16.10 1.35 34.50
C PRO A 292 15.54 2.38 35.48
N VAL A 293 14.22 2.53 35.46
CA VAL A 293 13.47 3.46 36.32
C VAL A 293 12.95 2.66 37.52
N GLU A 294 13.27 3.12 38.73
CA GLU A 294 12.71 2.58 39.97
C GLU A 294 11.23 2.96 40.08
N LYS A 295 10.38 1.97 40.38
CA LYS A 295 8.94 2.14 40.56
C LYS A 295 8.51 1.54 41.89
N ALA A 296 7.64 2.25 42.59
CA ALA A 296 7.03 1.86 43.85
C ALA A 296 5.51 1.98 43.80
N VAL A 297 4.84 1.67 44.92
CA VAL A 297 3.39 1.79 45.06
C VAL A 297 2.93 3.22 44.75
N GLY A 298 1.94 3.33 43.88
CA GLY A 298 1.41 4.60 43.36
C GLY A 298 1.99 5.03 42.02
N ASP A 299 3.11 4.45 41.58
CA ASP A 299 3.70 4.78 40.29
C ASP A 299 3.01 4.07 39.12
N GLY A 300 3.00 4.74 37.97
CA GLY A 300 2.52 4.18 36.71
C GLY A 300 3.52 3.25 36.05
N VAL A 301 3.02 2.15 35.50
CA VAL A 301 3.77 1.19 34.68
C VAL A 301 3.20 1.15 33.27
N ILE A 302 4.08 0.98 32.29
CA ILE A 302 3.74 0.99 30.87
C ILE A 302 3.87 -0.44 30.33
N GLY A 303 2.89 -0.88 29.55
CA GLY A 303 2.90 -2.17 28.87
C GLY A 303 4.12 -2.34 27.96
N ALA A 304 4.54 -3.59 27.78
CA ALA A 304 5.72 -4.04 27.06
C ALA A 304 7.10 -3.63 27.65
N THR A 305 7.14 -2.86 28.74
CA THR A 305 8.38 -2.62 29.50
C THR A 305 8.84 -3.90 30.21
N LEU A 306 10.16 -4.02 30.43
CA LEU A 306 10.75 -5.22 31.01
C LEU A 306 11.02 -5.03 32.50
N ASN A 307 10.45 -5.89 33.33
CA ASN A 307 10.73 -5.91 34.76
C ASN A 307 12.11 -6.55 35.02
N LYS A 308 13.00 -5.91 35.81
CA LYS A 308 14.36 -6.43 36.03
C LYS A 308 14.52 -7.21 37.34
N THR A 309 14.18 -6.60 38.47
CA THR A 309 14.68 -7.05 39.78
C THR A 309 13.60 -7.57 40.73
N GLY A 310 12.62 -6.75 41.08
CA GLY A 310 11.57 -7.05 42.06
C GLY A 310 10.30 -7.66 41.44
N SER A 311 9.41 -8.15 42.30
CA SER A 311 8.05 -8.51 41.92
C SER A 311 7.08 -7.44 42.41
N PHE A 312 6.07 -7.13 41.62
CA PHE A 312 5.04 -6.18 42.01
C PHE A 312 3.66 -6.63 41.52
N VAL A 313 2.62 -6.10 42.17
CA VAL A 313 1.23 -6.21 41.74
C VAL A 313 0.76 -4.82 41.36
N PHE A 314 0.12 -4.71 40.20
CA PHE A 314 -0.43 -3.45 39.72
C PHE A 314 -1.89 -3.62 39.29
N ARG A 315 -2.66 -2.54 39.37
CA ARG A 315 -4.03 -2.48 38.87
C ARG A 315 -4.01 -2.02 37.41
N ALA A 316 -4.59 -2.81 36.51
CA ALA A 316 -4.73 -2.44 35.10
C ALA A 316 -5.62 -1.19 34.95
N VAL A 317 -5.14 -0.20 34.20
CA VAL A 317 -5.87 1.05 33.92
C VAL A 317 -6.23 1.17 32.46
N LYS A 318 -5.29 0.87 31.54
CA LYS A 318 -5.54 0.88 30.09
C LYS A 318 -5.19 -0.49 29.52
N VAL A 319 -6.10 -1.05 28.72
CA VAL A 319 -5.98 -2.40 28.13
C VAL A 319 -6.28 -2.34 26.63
N GLY A 320 -5.82 -3.33 25.87
CA GLY A 320 -6.03 -3.39 24.41
C GLY A 320 -5.58 -2.12 23.67
N ALA A 321 -6.48 -1.56 22.86
CA ALA A 321 -6.25 -0.38 22.02
C ALA A 321 -5.92 0.91 22.80
N ASP A 322 -6.25 0.97 24.09
CA ASP A 322 -6.01 2.15 24.92
C ASP A 322 -4.61 2.19 25.55
N THR A 323 -3.84 1.11 25.44
CA THR A 323 -2.47 1.06 25.98
C THR A 323 -1.54 2.05 25.26
N THR A 324 -0.53 2.53 25.97
CA THR A 324 0.46 3.47 25.43
C THR A 324 1.16 2.90 24.20
N LEU A 325 1.52 1.61 24.22
CA LEU A 325 2.10 0.95 23.04
C LEU A 325 1.12 0.88 21.87
N ALA A 326 -0.16 0.54 22.10
CA ALA A 326 -1.17 0.53 21.02
C ALA A 326 -1.38 1.93 20.43
N GLN A 327 -1.35 2.99 21.24
CA GLN A 327 -1.41 4.37 20.78
C GLN A 327 -0.17 4.76 19.96
N ILE A 328 1.04 4.36 20.39
CA ILE A 328 2.27 4.58 19.61
C ILE A 328 2.18 3.83 18.28
N VAL A 329 1.75 2.57 18.28
CA VAL A 329 1.57 1.77 17.05
C VAL A 329 0.57 2.45 16.13
N ARG A 330 -0.58 2.88 16.65
CA ARG A 330 -1.60 3.62 15.88
C ARG A 330 -1.04 4.90 15.27
N LEU A 331 -0.33 5.72 16.05
CA LEU A 331 0.30 6.95 15.56
C LEU A 331 1.35 6.67 14.48
N VAL A 332 2.13 5.59 14.63
CA VAL A 332 3.11 5.16 13.63
C VAL A 332 2.42 4.65 12.37
N GLU A 333 1.33 3.88 12.50
CA GLU A 333 0.53 3.40 11.36
C GLU A 333 -0.15 4.56 10.60
N GLU A 334 -0.72 5.52 11.33
CA GLU A 334 -1.31 6.74 10.77
C GLU A 334 -0.25 7.58 10.03
N ALA A 335 0.95 7.72 10.60
CA ALA A 335 2.07 8.43 9.96
C ALA A 335 2.62 7.70 8.73
N GLN A 336 2.75 6.37 8.77
CA GLN A 336 3.23 5.55 7.64
C GLN A 336 2.19 5.33 6.54
N GLY A 337 0.91 5.68 6.79
CA GLY A 337 -0.16 5.58 5.81
C GLY A 337 -0.20 6.69 4.76
N SER A 338 0.64 7.72 4.90
CA SER A 338 0.83 8.72 3.86
C SER A 338 1.64 8.14 2.68
N LYS A 339 1.49 8.70 1.47
CA LYS A 339 2.10 8.15 0.24
C LYS A 339 3.25 9.02 -0.26
N ALA A 340 4.24 8.33 -0.84
CA ALA A 340 5.28 8.88 -1.71
C ALA A 340 4.72 9.89 -2.75
N PRO A 341 5.19 11.15 -2.74
CA PRO A 341 4.75 12.19 -3.66
C PRO A 341 4.84 11.85 -5.16
N LEU A 342 5.83 11.08 -5.62
CA LEU A 342 6.06 10.81 -7.05
C LEU A 342 5.05 9.81 -7.64
N GLN A 343 4.58 8.82 -6.86
CA GLN A 343 3.54 7.87 -7.29
C GLN A 343 2.21 8.60 -7.55
N ARG A 344 1.88 9.59 -6.71
CA ARG A 344 0.71 10.47 -6.92
C ARG A 344 0.82 11.27 -8.21
N LEU A 345 2.04 11.71 -8.56
CA LEU A 345 2.32 12.50 -9.75
C LEU A 345 2.10 11.68 -11.03
N ALA A 346 2.61 10.44 -11.09
CA ALA A 346 2.38 9.55 -12.23
C ALA A 346 0.89 9.24 -12.45
N ASP A 347 0.13 8.98 -11.39
CA ASP A 347 -1.31 8.73 -11.47
C ASP A 347 -2.12 10.01 -11.80
N GLN A 348 -1.70 11.19 -11.34
CA GLN A 348 -2.30 12.47 -11.73
C GLN A 348 -2.05 12.77 -13.22
N VAL A 349 -0.82 12.55 -13.69
CA VAL A 349 -0.48 12.69 -15.11
C VAL A 349 -1.33 11.73 -15.93
N ALA A 350 -1.45 10.46 -15.55
CA ALA A 350 -2.32 9.50 -16.23
C ALA A 350 -3.80 9.93 -16.21
N GLY A 351 -4.28 10.48 -15.08
CA GLY A 351 -5.66 10.96 -14.96
C GLY A 351 -6.04 12.07 -15.94
N VAL A 352 -5.07 12.89 -16.37
CA VAL A 352 -5.26 13.96 -17.38
C VAL A 352 -4.88 13.49 -18.78
N PHE A 353 -3.80 12.73 -18.91
CA PHE A 353 -3.27 12.23 -20.17
C PHE A 353 -4.25 11.29 -20.87
N VAL A 354 -4.93 10.41 -20.13
CA VAL A 354 -5.85 9.42 -20.72
C VAL A 354 -7.05 10.07 -21.41
N PRO A 355 -7.81 10.98 -20.77
CA PRO A 355 -8.87 11.71 -21.46
C PRO A 355 -8.37 12.47 -22.69
N ILE A 356 -7.20 13.12 -22.61
CA ILE A 356 -6.62 13.84 -23.74
C ILE A 356 -6.35 12.89 -24.90
N VAL A 357 -5.73 11.73 -24.65
CA VAL A 357 -5.45 10.73 -25.69
C VAL A 357 -6.74 10.22 -26.34
N LEU A 358 -7.78 9.96 -25.55
CA LEU A 358 -9.07 9.51 -26.09
C LEU A 358 -9.72 10.59 -26.97
N VAL A 359 -9.67 11.85 -26.54
CA VAL A 359 -10.17 12.98 -27.34
C VAL A 359 -9.35 13.15 -28.61
N VAL A 360 -8.01 13.10 -28.53
CA VAL A 360 -7.13 13.20 -29.70
C VAL A 360 -7.36 12.05 -30.67
N ALA A 361 -7.54 10.81 -30.18
CA ALA A 361 -7.86 9.67 -31.03
C ALA A 361 -9.21 9.85 -31.73
N ALA A 362 -10.24 10.33 -31.02
CA ALA A 362 -11.56 10.60 -31.59
C ALA A 362 -11.54 11.75 -32.61
N LEU A 363 -10.85 12.84 -32.31
CA LEU A 363 -10.67 13.98 -33.22
C LEU A 363 -9.87 13.58 -34.46
N THR A 364 -8.84 12.76 -34.29
CA THR A 364 -8.04 12.22 -35.40
C THR A 364 -8.92 11.34 -36.28
N ALA A 365 -9.72 10.44 -35.69
CA ALA A 365 -10.68 9.63 -36.43
C ALA A 365 -11.67 10.54 -37.20
N ALA A 366 -12.25 11.54 -36.55
CA ALA A 366 -13.22 12.44 -37.17
C ALA A 366 -12.60 13.26 -38.33
N ALA A 367 -11.40 13.79 -38.14
CA ALA A 367 -10.69 14.55 -39.16
C ALA A 367 -10.40 13.68 -40.40
N TRP A 368 -9.91 12.46 -40.21
CA TRP A 368 -9.63 11.54 -41.32
C TRP A 368 -10.89 10.91 -41.91
N LEU A 369 -12.01 10.87 -41.19
CA LEU A 369 -13.31 10.50 -41.76
C LEU A 369 -13.84 11.58 -42.72
N ILE A 370 -13.56 12.85 -42.43
CA ILE A 370 -14.05 14.00 -43.24
C ILE A 370 -13.10 14.30 -44.41
N PHE A 371 -11.79 14.32 -44.16
CA PHE A 371 -10.77 14.78 -45.11
C PHE A 371 -9.89 13.66 -45.67
N GLY A 372 -10.02 12.45 -45.14
CA GLY A 372 -9.13 11.34 -45.46
C GLY A 372 -9.53 10.54 -46.69
N PRO A 373 -8.61 9.67 -47.17
CA PRO A 373 -8.82 8.87 -48.36
C PRO A 373 -9.85 7.74 -48.16
N SER A 374 -10.04 7.24 -46.94
CA SER A 374 -11.04 6.21 -46.64
C SER A 374 -11.43 6.19 -45.15
N PRO A 375 -12.64 5.70 -44.80
CA PRO A 375 -13.03 5.49 -43.41
C PRO A 375 -12.12 4.51 -42.66
N ILE A 376 -11.57 3.54 -43.37
CA ILE A 376 -10.64 2.55 -42.84
C ILE A 376 -9.30 3.18 -42.46
N PHE A 377 -8.84 4.15 -43.26
CA PHE A 377 -7.66 4.93 -42.93
C PHE A 377 -7.87 5.70 -41.63
N ALA A 378 -9.04 6.31 -41.45
CA ALA A 378 -9.38 7.04 -40.22
C ALA A 378 -9.37 6.16 -38.97
N VAL A 379 -9.95 4.95 -39.06
CA VAL A 379 -9.93 3.96 -37.97
C VAL A 379 -8.51 3.50 -37.69
N THR A 380 -7.72 3.19 -38.72
CA THR A 380 -6.33 2.74 -38.58
C THR A 380 -5.45 3.79 -37.89
N VAL A 381 -5.57 5.07 -38.25
CA VAL A 381 -4.82 6.14 -37.60
C VAL A 381 -5.28 6.35 -36.15
N ALA A 382 -6.58 6.28 -35.87
CA ALA A 382 -7.09 6.37 -34.50
C ALA A 382 -6.58 5.23 -33.61
N ILE A 383 -6.57 4.00 -34.15
CA ILE A 383 -5.96 2.82 -33.51
C ILE A 383 -4.48 3.07 -33.24
N ALA A 384 -3.73 3.57 -34.21
CA ALA A 384 -2.31 3.87 -34.05
C ALA A 384 -2.07 4.89 -32.92
N VAL A 385 -2.88 5.95 -32.82
CA VAL A 385 -2.81 6.92 -31.71
C VAL A 385 -3.00 6.24 -30.36
N LEU A 386 -4.03 5.38 -30.22
CA LEU A 386 -4.31 4.68 -28.96
C LEU A 386 -3.20 3.70 -28.58
N ILE A 387 -2.61 3.01 -29.55
CA ILE A 387 -1.51 2.06 -29.33
C ILE A 387 -0.24 2.80 -28.91
N ILE A 388 0.16 3.84 -29.65
CA ILE A 388 1.40 4.60 -29.41
C ILE A 388 1.34 5.37 -28.09
N ALA A 389 0.16 5.82 -27.68
CA ALA A 389 -0.01 6.56 -26.44
C ALA A 389 0.24 5.72 -25.17
N CYS A 390 0.35 4.39 -25.25
CA CYS A 390 0.52 3.55 -24.07
C CYS A 390 1.90 3.73 -23.40
N PRO A 391 2.01 4.30 -22.19
CA PRO A 391 3.28 4.70 -21.61
C PRO A 391 3.93 3.53 -20.86
N CYS A 392 4.38 2.51 -21.59
CA CYS A 392 4.98 1.28 -21.05
C CYS A 392 6.15 1.57 -20.09
N ALA A 393 6.99 2.54 -20.45
CA ALA A 393 8.17 2.92 -19.68
C ALA A 393 7.82 3.63 -18.37
N LEU A 394 6.70 4.35 -18.31
CA LEU A 394 6.30 5.11 -17.12
C LEU A 394 6.02 4.16 -15.95
N GLY A 395 5.43 2.99 -16.22
CA GLY A 395 5.15 1.96 -15.21
C GLY A 395 6.40 1.30 -14.61
N LEU A 396 7.56 1.39 -15.28
CA LEU A 396 8.83 0.80 -14.84
C LEU A 396 9.81 1.83 -14.27
N ALA A 397 9.71 3.09 -14.69
CA ALA A 397 10.66 4.14 -14.34
C ALA A 397 10.78 4.35 -12.83
N THR A 398 9.65 4.56 -12.15
CA THR A 398 9.61 4.84 -10.70
C THR A 398 10.07 3.65 -9.86
N PRO A 399 9.55 2.41 -10.05
CA PRO A 399 10.00 1.25 -9.27
C PRO A 399 11.49 0.93 -9.47
N THR A 400 12.01 1.10 -10.69
CA THR A 400 13.43 0.86 -10.99
C THR A 400 14.32 1.87 -10.27
N ALA A 401 13.97 3.16 -10.33
CA ALA A 401 14.71 4.21 -9.65
C ALA A 401 14.72 4.01 -8.13
N ILE A 402 13.57 3.65 -7.55
CA ILE A 402 13.47 3.36 -6.11
C ILE A 402 14.35 2.15 -5.75
N MET A 403 14.22 1.03 -6.48
CA MET A 403 14.98 -0.19 -6.19
C MET A 403 16.49 0.04 -6.21
N VAL A 404 16.98 0.68 -7.28
CA VAL A 404 18.41 0.98 -7.43
C VAL A 404 18.86 1.98 -6.36
N GLY A 405 18.07 3.02 -6.10
CA GLY A 405 18.36 4.03 -5.09
C GLY A 405 18.47 3.44 -3.67
N THR A 406 17.51 2.59 -3.29
CA THR A 406 17.53 1.90 -1.99
C THR A 406 18.68 0.89 -1.89
N GLY A 407 18.99 0.17 -2.98
CA GLY A 407 20.13 -0.74 -3.03
C GLY A 407 21.45 0.01 -2.85
N LYS A 408 21.61 1.15 -3.52
CA LYS A 408 22.81 1.98 -3.41
C LYS A 408 22.99 2.59 -2.03
N ALA A 409 21.88 2.99 -1.38
CA ALA A 409 21.91 3.46 0.00
C ALA A 409 22.37 2.36 0.98
N ALA A 410 21.93 1.12 0.75
CA ALA A 410 22.31 -0.02 1.58
C ALA A 410 23.82 -0.32 1.52
N GLU A 411 24.47 -0.15 0.36
CA GLU A 411 25.94 -0.24 0.23
C GLU A 411 26.69 0.76 1.14
N HIS A 412 26.02 1.85 1.53
CA HIS A 412 26.57 2.88 2.43
C HIS A 412 26.05 2.75 3.87
N GLY A 413 25.42 1.63 4.23
CA GLY A 413 24.87 1.41 5.57
C GLY A 413 23.59 2.21 5.86
N ILE A 414 22.97 2.80 4.84
CA ILE A 414 21.73 3.58 4.98
C ILE A 414 20.55 2.71 4.55
N LEU A 415 19.75 2.27 5.52
CA LEU A 415 18.57 1.45 5.28
C LEU A 415 17.34 2.34 5.10
N ILE A 416 16.90 2.49 3.85
CA ILE A 416 15.75 3.34 3.50
C ILE A 416 14.47 2.51 3.46
N ARG A 417 13.50 2.90 4.29
CA ARG A 417 12.21 2.21 4.41
C ARG A 417 11.19 2.76 3.41
N GLY A 418 11.22 2.23 2.19
CA GLY A 418 10.25 2.50 1.13
C GLY A 418 10.66 3.65 0.21
N GLY A 419 9.98 3.77 -0.94
CA GLY A 419 10.26 4.82 -1.93
C GLY A 419 9.95 6.23 -1.41
N GLU A 420 8.97 6.37 -0.51
CA GLU A 420 8.61 7.66 0.07
C GLU A 420 9.74 8.26 0.90
N ALA A 421 10.37 7.48 1.78
CA ALA A 421 11.46 7.96 2.60
C ALA A 421 12.63 8.48 1.74
N LEU A 422 12.89 7.81 0.61
CA LEU A 422 13.90 8.25 -0.37
C LEU A 422 13.52 9.58 -1.02
N GLU A 423 12.26 9.77 -1.39
CA GLU A 423 11.76 11.00 -2.01
C GLU A 423 11.71 12.18 -1.03
N GLN A 424 11.22 11.94 0.19
CA GLN A 424 11.15 12.95 1.24
C GLN A 424 12.54 13.40 1.68
N ALA A 425 13.53 12.48 1.69
CA ALA A 425 14.91 12.81 2.00
C ALA A 425 15.48 13.95 1.14
N ARG A 426 15.06 14.05 -0.13
CA ARG A 426 15.46 15.17 -1.02
C ARG A 426 14.95 16.53 -0.53
N ARG A 427 13.82 16.56 0.20
CA ARG A 427 13.18 17.80 0.68
C ARG A 427 13.64 18.20 2.07
N ILE A 428 14.44 17.37 2.75
CA ILE A 428 14.93 17.67 4.09
C ILE A 428 15.87 18.88 4.01
N THR A 429 15.50 19.95 4.73
CA THR A 429 16.34 21.15 4.91
C THR A 429 16.89 21.27 6.32
N THR A 430 16.28 20.58 7.28
CA THR A 430 16.63 20.63 8.70
C THR A 430 16.69 19.21 9.25
N VAL A 431 17.76 18.88 9.97
CA VAL A 431 17.93 17.59 10.65
C VAL A 431 17.94 17.84 12.15
N VAL A 432 16.96 17.29 12.86
CA VAL A 432 16.90 17.30 14.32
C VAL A 432 17.36 15.93 14.81
N LEU A 433 18.39 15.90 15.65
CA LEU A 433 18.99 14.67 16.14
C LEU A 433 18.63 14.48 17.62
N ASP A 434 18.18 13.28 17.96
CA ASP A 434 18.10 12.88 19.35
C ASP A 434 19.52 12.79 19.94
N LYS A 435 19.65 13.05 21.24
CA LYS A 435 20.96 13.04 21.90
C LYS A 435 21.36 11.61 22.27
N THR A 436 20.52 10.93 23.04
CA THR A 436 20.89 9.65 23.67
C THR A 436 20.81 8.52 22.65
N GLY A 437 21.89 7.74 22.46
CA GLY A 437 21.90 6.62 21.51
C GLY A 437 22.03 6.99 20.03
N THR A 438 21.81 8.26 19.67
CA THR A 438 22.09 8.80 18.32
C THR A 438 23.42 9.57 18.30
N LEU A 439 23.58 10.59 19.14
CA LEU A 439 24.84 11.33 19.28
C LEU A 439 25.78 10.68 20.31
N THR A 440 25.23 9.98 21.31
CA THR A 440 26.00 9.34 22.38
C THR A 440 26.09 7.83 22.19
N ARG A 441 27.07 7.19 22.85
CA ARG A 441 27.26 5.72 22.82
C ARG A 441 26.15 4.92 23.54
N GLY A 442 25.18 5.58 24.20
CA GLY A 442 24.10 4.93 24.94
C GLY A 442 24.56 4.06 26.13
N LYS A 443 25.82 4.18 26.55
CA LYS A 443 26.39 3.42 27.67
C LYS A 443 27.08 4.38 28.63
N PRO A 444 26.67 4.44 29.91
CA PRO A 444 27.36 5.25 30.90
C PRO A 444 28.79 4.71 31.13
N SER A 445 29.75 5.62 31.22
CA SER A 445 31.15 5.32 31.52
C SER A 445 31.68 6.35 32.50
N VAL A 446 32.48 5.92 33.47
CA VAL A 446 33.15 6.85 34.40
C VAL A 446 34.12 7.71 33.59
N THR A 447 33.85 9.02 33.53
CA THR A 447 34.70 9.99 32.81
C THR A 447 35.62 10.76 33.74
N ARG A 448 35.23 10.93 35.01
CA ARG A 448 36.00 11.68 36.01
C ARG A 448 35.77 11.10 37.40
N VAL A 449 36.86 10.93 38.14
CA VAL A 449 36.84 10.66 39.58
C VAL A 449 37.46 11.86 40.27
N ALA A 450 36.70 12.52 41.14
CA ALA A 450 37.20 13.60 41.98
C ALA A 450 37.27 13.10 43.42
N ALA A 451 38.48 12.90 43.92
CA ALA A 451 38.72 12.60 45.32
C ALA A 451 38.84 13.90 46.11
N ILE A 452 38.29 13.93 47.32
CA ILE A 452 38.46 15.05 48.25
C ILE A 452 39.86 14.91 48.88
N ALA A 453 40.60 16.02 49.02
CA ALA A 453 41.86 16.01 49.75
C ALA A 453 41.57 15.70 51.23
N GLY A 454 42.16 14.62 51.73
CA GLY A 454 42.02 14.16 53.12
C GLY A 454 42.81 14.99 54.10
#